data_AF-Q32JM2-F1
#
_entry.id   AF-Q32JM2-F1
#
_cell.length_a   1.000
_cell.length_b   1.000
_cell.length_c   1.000
_cell.angle_alpha   90.00
_cell.angle_beta   90.00
_cell.angle_gamma   90.00
#
_symmetry.space_group_name_H-M   'P 1'
#
loop_
_entity.id
_entity.type
_entity.pdbx_description
1 polymer ?
#
loop_
_entity_poly.entity_id
_entity_poly.type
_entity_poly.pdbx_seq_one_letter_code
_entity_poly.pdbx_strand_id
1 'polypeptide(L)'
;MRKFIFVLLTLLLVSPFSFAMKGIIWQPQNRDSQVSDTQWQGLMSQLRLQGFDTLVLQWTRYGDAFTQPEQRTLLFKCAAAAQQAGLKLIVGLNADPEFFMHQKQSSAALESYLNRLLAADLQQARLWSAAPGITPDGWYISAEIDDLNWRSEAARQPLLTWLNNEQRLISDVSAKPVYISSFFAGNMSPDGYHQLL
;
A
#
# COMPACT_ATOMS: atom_id res chain seq x y z
N MET A 1 -40.23 15.91 -26.45
CA MET A 1 -39.04 15.08 -26.78
C MET A 1 -37.71 15.81 -26.60
N ARG A 2 -37.50 17.03 -27.12
CA ARG A 2 -36.19 17.73 -27.05
C ARG A 2 -35.67 17.97 -25.62
N LYS A 3 -36.53 18.29 -24.65
CA LYS A 3 -36.15 18.52 -23.24
C LYS A 3 -35.67 17.23 -22.52
N PHE A 4 -36.22 16.07 -22.87
CA PHE A 4 -35.79 14.79 -22.29
C PHE A 4 -34.40 14.37 -22.76
N ILE A 5 -34.06 14.64 -24.03
CA ILE A 5 -32.73 14.36 -24.60
C ILE A 5 -31.66 15.20 -23.89
N PHE A 6 -31.93 16.48 -23.63
CA PHE A 6 -31.01 17.34 -22.89
C PHE A 6 -30.76 16.82 -21.47
N VAL A 7 -31.80 16.44 -20.73
CA VAL A 7 -31.64 15.89 -19.36
C VAL A 7 -30.82 14.60 -19.34
N LEU A 8 -31.01 13.71 -20.32
CA LEU A 8 -30.25 12.45 -20.43
C LEU A 8 -28.76 12.70 -20.75
N LEU A 9 -28.47 13.66 -21.65
CA LEU A 9 -27.10 14.09 -21.96
C LEU A 9 -26.42 14.74 -20.75
N THR A 10 -27.14 15.55 -19.97
CA THR A 10 -26.58 16.12 -18.74
C THR A 10 -26.30 15.05 -17.70
N LEU A 11 -27.16 14.04 -17.53
CA LEU A 11 -26.92 12.93 -16.61
C LEU A 11 -25.70 12.06 -17.01
N LEU A 12 -25.46 11.87 -18.31
CA LEU A 12 -24.27 11.19 -18.84
C LEU A 12 -22.98 12.00 -18.63
N LEU A 13 -23.07 13.34 -18.63
CA LEU A 13 -21.93 14.22 -18.38
C LEU A 13 -21.65 14.46 -16.89
N VAL A 14 -22.65 14.22 -16.02
CA VAL A 14 -22.57 14.50 -14.57
C VAL A 14 -22.37 13.24 -13.73
N SER A 15 -22.35 12.04 -14.32
CA SER A 15 -21.73 10.90 -13.64
C SER A 15 -20.21 11.03 -13.78
N PRO A 16 -19.47 11.47 -12.76
CA PRO A 16 -18.08 11.08 -12.70
C PRO A 16 -18.13 9.55 -12.67
N PHE A 17 -17.63 8.90 -13.72
CA PHE A 17 -17.17 7.54 -13.55
C PHE A 17 -16.11 7.66 -12.44
N SER A 18 -16.51 7.40 -11.19
CA SER A 18 -15.57 7.20 -10.11
C SER A 18 -14.80 5.95 -10.50
N PHE A 19 -13.67 6.17 -11.16
CA PHE A 19 -12.67 5.15 -11.43
C PHE A 19 -12.01 4.80 -10.09
N ALA A 20 -12.78 4.13 -9.23
CA ALA A 20 -12.26 3.51 -8.04
C ALA A 20 -11.32 2.40 -8.48
N MET A 21 -10.11 2.38 -7.91
CA MET A 21 -9.18 1.27 -8.06
C MET A 21 -9.90 -0.04 -7.71
N LYS A 22 -9.87 -1.00 -8.63
CA LYS A 22 -10.35 -2.38 -8.35
C LYS A 22 -9.15 -3.21 -7.94
N GLY A 23 -8.66 -2.90 -6.74
CA GLY A 23 -7.47 -3.51 -6.17
C GLY A 23 -7.77 -4.79 -5.41
N ILE A 24 -6.81 -5.72 -5.44
CA ILE A 24 -6.73 -6.85 -4.51
C ILE A 24 -5.42 -6.76 -3.72
N ILE A 25 -5.49 -6.98 -2.41
CA ILE A 25 -4.32 -7.01 -1.54
C ILE A 25 -3.83 -8.45 -1.45
N TRP A 26 -2.56 -8.68 -1.77
CA TRP A 26 -1.86 -9.93 -1.49
C TRP A 26 -0.95 -9.73 -0.29
N GLN A 27 -1.10 -10.59 0.71
CA GLN A 27 -0.24 -10.68 1.89
C GLN A 27 0.73 -11.86 1.70
N PRO A 28 1.99 -11.63 1.31
CA PRO A 28 2.90 -12.74 1.06
C PRO A 28 3.16 -13.56 2.31
N GLN A 29 3.13 -14.89 2.15
CA GLN A 29 3.44 -15.85 3.19
C GLN A 29 4.53 -16.82 2.74
N ASN A 30 5.31 -17.37 3.67
CA ASN A 30 6.35 -18.34 3.32
C ASN A 30 5.81 -19.57 2.57
N ARG A 31 4.56 -19.99 2.85
CA ARG A 31 3.90 -21.11 2.16
C ARG A 31 3.69 -20.87 0.66
N ASP A 32 3.69 -19.61 0.23
CA ASP A 32 3.51 -19.22 -1.16
C ASP A 32 4.67 -19.70 -2.05
N SER A 33 5.80 -20.13 -1.46
CA SER A 33 6.91 -20.78 -2.16
C SER A 33 6.52 -22.10 -2.84
N GLN A 34 5.38 -22.69 -2.47
CA GLN A 34 4.85 -23.91 -3.08
C GLN A 34 4.06 -23.63 -4.37
N VAL A 35 3.72 -22.37 -4.65
CA VAL A 35 2.97 -21.96 -5.83
C VAL A 35 3.95 -21.75 -6.98
N SER A 36 3.78 -22.51 -8.06
CA SER A 36 4.63 -22.42 -9.25
C SER A 36 4.40 -21.13 -10.05
N ASP A 37 5.39 -20.75 -10.85
CA ASP A 37 5.33 -19.57 -11.73
C ASP A 37 4.09 -19.62 -12.67
N THR A 38 3.75 -20.79 -13.20
CA THR A 38 2.56 -20.99 -14.05
C THR A 38 1.25 -20.80 -13.27
N GLN A 39 1.18 -21.24 -12.03
CA GLN A 39 0.01 -21.03 -11.17
C GLN A 39 -0.17 -19.54 -10.85
N TRP A 40 0.93 -18.82 -10.59
CA TRP A 40 0.89 -17.37 -10.40
C TRP A 40 0.40 -16.63 -11.65
N GLN A 41 0.93 -16.95 -12.82
CA GLN A 41 0.48 -16.36 -14.09
C GLN A 41 -1.02 -16.62 -14.34
N GLY A 42 -1.47 -17.85 -14.09
CA GLY A 42 -2.88 -18.22 -14.22
C GLY A 42 -3.77 -17.44 -13.25
N LEU A 43 -3.37 -17.33 -11.98
CA LEU A 43 -4.10 -16.57 -10.96
C LEU A 43 -4.21 -15.08 -11.32
N MET A 44 -3.11 -14.44 -11.70
CA MET A 44 -3.10 -13.02 -12.08
C MET A 44 -3.95 -12.74 -13.33
N SER A 45 -3.90 -13.65 -14.30
CA SER A 45 -4.76 -13.58 -15.49
C SER A 45 -6.25 -13.71 -15.13
N GLN A 46 -6.59 -14.63 -14.21
CA GLN A 46 -7.96 -14.78 -13.71
C GLN A 46 -8.45 -13.53 -12.96
N LEU A 47 -7.62 -12.93 -12.11
CA LEU A 47 -7.94 -11.68 -11.43
C LEU A 47 -8.25 -10.56 -12.43
N ARG A 48 -7.42 -10.41 -13.47
CA ARG A 48 -7.66 -9.45 -14.54
C ARG A 48 -9.00 -9.70 -15.24
N LEU A 49 -9.31 -10.96 -15.57
CA LEU A 49 -10.58 -11.35 -16.20
C LEU A 49 -11.80 -11.09 -15.30
N GLN A 50 -11.64 -11.20 -13.98
CA GLN A 50 -12.67 -10.86 -12.99
C GLN A 50 -12.85 -9.35 -12.79
N GLY A 51 -12.05 -8.52 -13.46
CA GLY A 51 -12.18 -7.08 -13.47
C GLY A 51 -11.34 -6.35 -12.42
N PHE A 52 -10.45 -7.05 -11.70
CA PHE A 52 -9.40 -6.38 -10.94
C PHE A 52 -8.43 -5.69 -11.92
N ASP A 53 -7.91 -4.54 -11.50
CA ASP A 53 -6.97 -3.75 -12.28
C ASP A 53 -5.64 -3.50 -11.57
N THR A 54 -5.56 -3.81 -10.27
CA THR A 54 -4.42 -3.50 -9.43
C THR A 54 -4.15 -4.64 -8.44
N LEU A 55 -2.89 -5.06 -8.34
CA LEU A 55 -2.39 -5.87 -7.24
C LEU A 55 -1.66 -4.95 -6.26
N VAL A 56 -2.07 -5.00 -5.00
CA VAL A 56 -1.33 -4.39 -3.89
C VAL A 56 -0.57 -5.49 -3.18
N LEU A 57 0.75 -5.53 -3.35
CA LEU A 57 1.64 -6.35 -2.54
C LEU A 57 1.74 -5.69 -1.16
N GLN A 58 1.18 -6.28 -0.10
CA GLN A 58 1.02 -5.55 1.16
C GLN A 58 2.36 -5.21 1.84
N TRP A 59 3.35 -6.09 1.71
CA TRP A 59 4.70 -5.87 2.21
C TRP A 59 5.71 -6.65 1.38
N THR A 60 6.91 -6.12 1.32
CA THR A 60 8.05 -6.78 0.66
C THR A 60 9.04 -7.38 1.64
N ARG A 61 8.89 -7.01 2.92
CA ARG A 61 9.56 -7.58 4.07
C ARG A 61 8.59 -7.59 5.25
N TYR A 62 8.57 -8.68 6.01
CA TYR A 62 7.77 -8.81 7.24
C TYR A 62 8.65 -9.35 8.36
N GLY A 63 9.16 -8.48 9.23
CA GLY A 63 10.19 -8.84 10.21
C GLY A 63 11.41 -9.49 9.53
N ASP A 64 11.65 -10.77 9.84
CA ASP A 64 12.74 -11.57 9.27
C ASP A 64 12.36 -12.33 7.98
N ALA A 65 11.08 -12.33 7.59
CA ALA A 65 10.63 -12.94 6.35
C ALA A 65 11.00 -12.09 5.12
N PHE A 66 11.31 -12.75 4.01
CA PHE A 66 11.70 -12.14 2.74
C PHE A 66 13.01 -11.33 2.80
N THR A 67 13.86 -11.64 3.78
CA THR A 67 15.20 -11.04 3.93
C THR A 67 16.25 -11.75 3.07
N GLN A 68 16.01 -12.99 2.67
CA GLN A 68 16.93 -13.77 1.83
C GLN A 68 16.68 -13.51 0.33
N PRO A 69 17.73 -13.48 -0.52
CA PRO A 69 17.58 -13.26 -1.96
C PRO A 69 16.60 -14.21 -2.65
N GLU A 70 16.56 -15.48 -2.24
CA GLU A 70 15.70 -16.50 -2.83
C GLU A 70 14.22 -16.19 -2.54
N GLN A 71 13.91 -15.81 -1.30
CA GLN A 71 12.56 -15.40 -0.90
C GLN A 71 12.11 -14.13 -1.63
N ARG A 72 13.00 -13.14 -1.78
CA ARG A 72 12.71 -11.94 -2.57
C ARG A 72 12.47 -12.26 -4.05
N THR A 73 13.23 -13.20 -4.60
CA THR A 73 13.06 -13.63 -5.99
C THR A 73 11.67 -14.20 -6.23
N LEU A 74 11.09 -14.92 -5.26
CA LEU A 74 9.70 -15.38 -5.35
C LEU A 74 8.70 -14.22 -5.40
N LEU A 75 8.90 -13.17 -4.59
CA LEU A 75 8.06 -11.97 -4.63
C LEU A 75 8.14 -11.27 -6.00
N PHE A 76 9.35 -11.13 -6.55
CA PHE A 76 9.54 -10.53 -7.87
C PHE A 76 8.84 -11.32 -8.97
N LYS A 77 8.89 -12.66 -8.93
CA LYS A 77 8.19 -13.50 -9.90
C LYS A 77 6.67 -13.30 -9.85
N CYS A 78 6.10 -13.25 -8.66
CA CYS A 78 4.66 -12.98 -8.49
C CYS A 78 4.29 -11.56 -8.98
N ALA A 79 5.08 -10.55 -8.63
CA ALA A 79 4.91 -9.19 -9.09
C ALA A 79 5.00 -9.09 -10.63
N ALA A 80 5.98 -9.74 -11.24
CA ALA A 80 6.12 -9.80 -12.70
C ALA A 80 4.91 -10.49 -13.36
N ALA A 81 4.39 -11.58 -12.77
CA ALA A 81 3.17 -12.23 -13.26
C ALA A 81 1.95 -11.30 -13.23
N ALA A 82 1.83 -10.46 -12.19
CA ALA A 82 0.76 -9.47 -12.09
C ALA A 82 0.87 -8.42 -13.21
N GLN A 83 2.07 -7.88 -13.44
CA GLN A 83 2.31 -6.91 -14.50
C GLN A 83 2.10 -7.51 -15.90
N GLN A 84 2.52 -8.76 -16.12
CA GLN A 84 2.27 -9.50 -17.37
C GLN A 84 0.77 -9.72 -17.63
N ALA A 85 -0.03 -9.93 -16.57
CA ALA A 85 -1.48 -10.01 -16.67
C ALA A 85 -2.17 -8.64 -16.87
N GLY A 86 -1.40 -7.54 -16.91
CA GLY A 86 -1.91 -6.18 -17.09
C GLY A 86 -2.52 -5.57 -15.82
N LEU A 87 -2.16 -6.08 -14.64
CA LEU A 87 -2.49 -5.45 -13.36
C LEU A 87 -1.44 -4.37 -13.05
N LYS A 88 -1.89 -3.23 -12.54
CA LYS A 88 -1.01 -2.26 -11.89
C LYS A 88 -0.41 -2.88 -10.64
N LEU A 89 0.83 -2.53 -10.31
CA LEU A 89 1.52 -3.04 -9.14
C LEU A 89 1.76 -1.94 -8.11
N ILE A 90 1.06 -1.98 -6.99
CA ILE A 90 1.38 -1.17 -5.81
C ILE A 90 2.26 -2.02 -4.89
N VAL A 91 3.45 -1.52 -4.57
CA VAL A 91 4.46 -2.27 -3.81
C VAL A 91 4.50 -1.79 -2.37
N GLY A 92 4.18 -2.71 -1.46
CA GLY A 92 4.30 -2.53 -0.03
C GLY A 92 5.75 -2.48 0.45
N LEU A 93 6.01 -1.71 1.48
CA LEU A 93 7.36 -1.49 1.99
C LEU A 93 7.67 -2.49 3.11
N ASN A 94 8.37 -2.06 4.16
CA ASN A 94 8.74 -2.89 5.28
C ASN A 94 7.58 -2.94 6.30
N ALA A 95 7.09 -4.14 6.59
CA ALA A 95 6.17 -4.38 7.68
C ALA A 95 6.93 -4.79 8.96
N ASP A 96 6.84 -3.96 10.00
CA ASP A 96 7.25 -4.33 11.35
C ASP A 96 6.09 -5.09 12.04
N PRO A 97 6.24 -6.38 12.38
CA PRO A 97 5.21 -7.13 13.10
C PRO A 97 4.86 -6.52 14.47
N GLU A 98 5.77 -5.74 15.06
CA GLU A 98 5.59 -5.10 16.37
C GLU A 98 5.13 -3.63 16.27
N PHE A 99 4.69 -3.17 15.08
CA PHE A 99 4.25 -1.79 14.87
C PHE A 99 3.21 -1.32 15.92
N PHE A 100 2.19 -2.14 16.18
CA PHE A 100 1.13 -1.83 17.16
C PHE A 100 1.63 -1.75 18.61
N MET A 101 2.77 -2.39 18.92
CA MET A 101 3.42 -2.29 20.23
C MET A 101 4.31 -1.04 20.30
N HIS A 102 5.05 -0.75 19.23
CA HIS A 102 5.93 0.41 19.15
C HIS A 102 5.19 1.75 19.15
N GLN A 103 4.00 1.83 18.55
CA GLN A 103 3.20 3.07 18.57
C GLN A 103 2.70 3.49 19.97
N LYS A 104 2.77 2.60 20.98
CA LYS A 104 2.37 2.87 22.37
C LYS A 104 3.50 3.45 23.23
N GLN A 105 4.69 3.63 22.65
CA GLN A 105 5.87 4.13 23.35
C GLN A 105 5.75 5.61 23.71
N SER A 106 6.65 6.11 24.56
CA SER A 106 6.76 7.56 24.83
C SER A 106 7.09 8.32 23.55
N SER A 107 6.74 9.62 23.49
CA SER A 107 6.92 10.44 22.27
C SER A 107 8.35 10.39 21.71
N ALA A 108 9.38 10.45 22.58
CA ALA A 108 10.78 10.39 22.14
C ALA A 108 11.16 9.01 21.57
N ALA A 109 10.67 7.93 22.18
CA ALA A 109 10.92 6.57 21.69
C ALA A 109 10.16 6.31 20.37
N LEU A 110 8.93 6.82 20.27
CA LEU A 110 8.10 6.75 19.07
C LEU A 110 8.76 7.47 17.89
N GLU A 111 9.26 8.68 18.07
CA GLU A 111 9.97 9.41 17.01
C GLU A 111 11.22 8.65 16.53
N SER A 112 12.02 8.13 17.47
CA SER A 112 13.18 7.30 17.15
C SER A 112 12.78 6.04 16.37
N TYR A 113 11.67 5.41 16.74
CA TYR A 113 11.11 4.25 16.06
C TYR A 113 10.65 4.58 14.64
N LEU A 114 9.84 5.62 14.45
CA LEU A 114 9.35 6.04 13.14
C LEU A 114 10.49 6.40 12.18
N ASN A 115 11.58 7.00 12.67
CA ASN A 115 12.78 7.25 11.87
C ASN A 115 13.49 5.96 11.41
N ARG A 116 13.49 4.90 12.25
CA ARG A 116 14.02 3.58 11.84
C ARG A 116 13.10 2.90 10.82
N LEU A 117 11.79 3.01 11.02
CA LEU A 117 10.80 2.47 10.08
C LEU A 117 10.96 3.12 8.70
N LEU A 118 11.08 4.46 8.65
CA LEU A 118 11.38 5.23 7.44
C LEU A 118 12.66 4.78 6.74
N ALA A 119 13.74 4.55 7.48
CA ALA A 119 14.97 4.04 6.89
C ALA A 119 14.78 2.65 6.25
N ALA A 120 14.00 1.77 6.88
CA ALA A 120 13.69 0.44 6.37
C ALA A 120 12.77 0.49 5.12
N ASP A 121 11.79 1.38 5.12
CA ASP A 121 10.87 1.61 4.02
C ASP A 121 11.61 2.15 2.78
N LEU A 122 12.48 3.14 2.95
CA LEU A 122 13.34 3.64 1.87
C LEU A 122 14.30 2.58 1.32
N GLN A 123 14.78 1.66 2.15
CA GLN A 123 15.58 0.54 1.69
C GLN A 123 14.77 -0.38 0.77
N GLN A 124 13.51 -0.69 1.12
CA GLN A 124 12.64 -1.49 0.25
C GLN A 124 12.30 -0.74 -1.05
N ALA A 125 11.98 0.55 -0.97
CA ALA A 125 11.65 1.35 -2.15
C ALA A 125 12.80 1.38 -3.17
N ARG A 126 14.05 1.56 -2.70
CA ARG A 126 15.25 1.53 -3.55
C ARG A 126 15.50 0.15 -4.14
N LEU A 127 15.37 -0.90 -3.32
CA LEU A 127 15.58 -2.28 -3.75
C LEU A 127 14.58 -2.68 -4.86
N TRP A 128 13.30 -2.34 -4.68
CA TRP A 128 12.24 -2.67 -5.64
C TRP A 128 12.25 -1.79 -6.89
N SER A 129 12.70 -0.54 -6.77
CA SER A 129 12.91 0.35 -7.92
C SER A 129 14.07 -0.10 -8.81
N ALA A 130 15.09 -0.75 -8.23
CA ALA A 130 16.24 -1.29 -8.94
C ALA A 130 16.03 -2.73 -9.46
N ALA A 131 14.90 -3.38 -9.11
CA ALA A 131 14.64 -4.77 -9.47
C ALA A 131 14.36 -4.90 -10.98
N PRO A 132 15.14 -5.70 -11.74
CA PRO A 132 14.93 -5.85 -13.18
C PRO A 132 13.55 -6.43 -13.50
N GLY A 133 12.87 -5.81 -14.47
CA GLY A 133 11.57 -6.26 -14.96
C GLY A 133 10.38 -5.93 -14.06
N ILE A 134 10.61 -5.26 -12.92
CA ILE A 134 9.56 -4.75 -12.05
C ILE A 134 9.43 -3.25 -12.22
N THR A 135 8.22 -2.74 -12.33
CA THR A 135 7.97 -1.29 -12.39
C THR A 135 6.80 -0.95 -11.48
N PRO A 136 7.03 -0.51 -10.23
CA PRO A 136 5.95 -0.12 -9.33
C PRO A 136 5.10 1.01 -9.94
N ASP A 137 3.78 0.86 -9.88
CA ASP A 137 2.80 1.89 -10.20
C ASP A 137 2.46 2.77 -8.99
N GLY A 138 2.85 2.33 -7.79
CA GLY A 138 2.69 3.03 -6.53
C GLY A 138 3.42 2.32 -5.40
N TRP A 139 3.52 3.00 -4.26
CA TRP A 139 4.11 2.50 -3.03
C TRP A 139 3.06 2.41 -1.95
N TYR A 140 3.13 1.41 -1.07
CA TYR A 140 2.21 1.26 0.04
C TYR A 140 2.99 1.18 1.36
N ILE A 141 2.77 2.15 2.24
CA ILE A 141 3.33 2.13 3.59
C ILE A 141 2.58 1.04 4.35
N SER A 142 3.30 -0.01 4.75
CA SER A 142 2.69 -1.23 5.29
C SER A 142 2.16 -1.08 6.71
N ALA A 143 2.55 -0.03 7.42
CA ALA A 143 2.03 0.28 8.74
C ALA A 143 0.58 0.78 8.67
N GLU A 144 -0.32 0.08 9.38
CA GLU A 144 -1.75 0.38 9.39
C GLU A 144 -2.08 1.37 10.50
N ILE A 145 -2.65 2.51 10.13
CA ILE A 145 -2.99 3.57 11.10
C ILE A 145 -4.34 3.27 11.74
N ASP A 146 -4.43 3.33 13.07
CA ASP A 146 -5.66 3.05 13.79
C ASP A 146 -6.33 4.29 14.38
N ASP A 147 -7.56 4.13 14.87
CA ASP A 147 -8.35 5.22 15.44
C ASP A 147 -8.19 5.39 16.96
N LEU A 148 -7.29 4.64 17.60
CA LEU A 148 -7.11 4.55 19.06
C LEU A 148 -5.84 5.28 19.54
N ASN A 149 -4.71 4.99 18.92
CA ASN A 149 -3.37 5.41 19.38
C ASN A 149 -3.03 6.83 18.91
N TRP A 150 -3.73 7.35 17.91
CA TRP A 150 -3.46 8.63 17.26
C TRP A 150 -4.54 9.68 17.54
N ARG A 151 -5.24 9.59 18.68
CA ARG A 151 -6.39 10.47 18.98
C ARG A 151 -6.00 11.85 19.46
N SER A 152 -4.92 11.96 20.25
CA SER A 152 -4.46 13.23 20.76
C SER A 152 -3.62 13.96 19.72
N GLU A 153 -3.68 15.29 19.72
CA GLU A 153 -2.83 16.11 18.85
C GLU A 153 -1.33 15.82 19.05
N ALA A 154 -0.92 15.62 20.30
CA ALA A 154 0.45 15.25 20.66
C ALA A 154 0.90 13.91 20.06
N ALA A 155 -0.01 12.94 19.89
CA ALA A 155 0.29 11.67 19.23
C ALA A 155 0.22 11.79 17.69
N ARG A 156 -0.69 12.60 17.15
CA ARG A 156 -0.83 12.82 15.70
C ARG A 156 0.36 13.54 15.08
N GLN A 157 0.96 14.50 15.79
CA GLN A 157 2.01 15.33 15.20
C GLN A 157 3.24 14.51 14.74
N PRO A 158 3.78 13.55 15.53
CA PRO A 158 4.82 12.63 15.06
C PRO A 158 4.38 11.76 13.87
N LEU A 159 3.15 11.24 13.88
CA LEU A 159 2.60 10.43 12.79
C LEU A 159 2.58 11.22 11.46
N LEU A 160 1.98 12.41 11.47
CA LEU A 160 1.87 13.25 10.27
C LEU A 160 3.25 13.70 9.79
N THR A 161 4.18 13.97 10.70
CA THR A 161 5.57 14.30 10.35
C THR A 161 6.26 13.12 9.64
N TRP A 162 6.10 11.90 10.18
CA TRP A 162 6.65 10.69 9.58
C TRP A 162 6.02 10.40 8.20
N LEU A 163 4.68 10.42 8.07
CA LEU A 163 4.00 10.19 6.79
C LEU A 163 4.40 11.21 5.70
N ASN A 164 4.56 12.48 6.06
CA ASN A 164 5.06 13.50 5.12
C ASN A 164 6.52 13.23 4.70
N ASN A 165 7.35 12.76 5.63
CA ASN A 165 8.74 12.39 5.32
C ASN A 165 8.82 11.13 4.45
N GLU A 166 8.01 10.11 4.71
CA GLU A 166 7.85 8.93 3.87
C GLU A 166 7.48 9.35 2.45
N GLN A 167 6.39 10.10 2.29
CA GLN A 167 5.92 10.55 0.98
C GLN A 167 7.01 11.29 0.21
N ARG A 168 7.71 12.23 0.86
CA ARG A 168 8.75 13.03 0.23
C ARG A 168 9.95 12.18 -0.19
N LEU A 169 10.49 11.39 0.74
CA LEU A 169 11.71 10.63 0.50
C LEU A 169 11.51 9.42 -0.43
N ILE A 170 10.32 8.81 -0.43
CA ILE A 170 9.95 7.79 -1.41
C ILE A 170 9.78 8.43 -2.79
N SER A 171 9.19 9.62 -2.88
CA SER A 171 9.04 10.35 -4.15
C SER A 171 10.40 10.68 -4.79
N ASP A 172 11.44 10.90 -3.99
CA ASP A 172 12.82 11.08 -4.46
C ASP A 172 13.42 9.78 -5.06
N VAL A 173 12.94 8.60 -4.63
CA VAL A 173 13.33 7.30 -5.22
C VAL A 173 12.54 7.04 -6.50
N SER A 174 11.24 7.32 -6.50
CA SER A 174 10.35 7.11 -7.63
C SER A 174 9.11 7.99 -7.47
N ALA A 175 8.82 8.83 -8.48
CA ALA A 175 7.71 9.78 -8.50
C ALA A 175 6.32 9.13 -8.69
N LYS A 176 6.09 7.99 -8.04
CA LYS A 176 4.84 7.23 -8.05
C LYS A 176 4.00 7.56 -6.80
N PRO A 177 2.67 7.46 -6.86
CA PRO A 177 1.81 7.72 -5.71
C PRO A 177 2.16 6.84 -4.50
N VAL A 178 2.03 7.41 -3.31
CA VAL A 178 2.21 6.70 -2.04
C VAL A 178 0.84 6.51 -1.39
N TYR A 179 0.55 5.27 -0.99
CA TYR A 179 -0.69 4.81 -0.41
C TYR A 179 -0.46 4.39 1.04
N ILE A 180 -1.50 4.50 1.85
CA ILE A 180 -1.55 4.04 3.24
C ILE A 180 -2.86 3.33 3.47
N SER A 181 -2.95 2.54 4.54
CA SER A 181 -4.23 2.07 5.08
C SER A 181 -4.46 2.66 6.46
N SER A 182 -5.73 2.94 6.74
CA SER A 182 -6.20 3.30 8.07
C SER A 182 -7.47 2.50 8.36
N PHE A 183 -7.73 2.19 9.62
CA PHE A 183 -8.94 1.47 10.03
C PHE A 183 -9.64 2.14 11.22
N PHE A 184 -10.96 1.99 11.23
CA PHE A 184 -11.85 2.59 12.23
C PHE A 184 -12.53 1.49 13.05
N ALA A 185 -12.32 1.50 14.37
CA ALA A 185 -12.87 0.54 15.31
C ALA A 185 -13.80 1.18 16.36
N GLY A 186 -14.09 2.49 16.25
CA GLY A 186 -14.99 3.23 17.13
C GLY A 186 -14.31 3.86 18.35
N ASN A 187 -12.98 4.03 18.33
CA ASN A 187 -12.23 4.65 19.42
C ASN A 187 -12.18 6.20 19.33
N MET A 188 -12.59 6.76 18.20
CA MET A 188 -12.79 8.19 17.98
C MET A 188 -14.13 8.46 17.28
N SER A 189 -14.59 9.72 17.28
CA SER A 189 -15.77 10.09 16.49
C SER A 189 -15.46 10.00 14.99
N PRO A 190 -16.47 9.78 14.12
CA PRO A 190 -16.27 9.84 12.67
C PRO A 190 -15.61 11.15 12.20
N ASP A 191 -15.98 12.29 12.79
CA ASP A 191 -15.35 13.58 12.49
C ASP A 191 -13.88 13.63 12.94
N GLY A 192 -13.56 13.04 14.09
CA GLY A 192 -12.19 12.92 14.57
C GLY A 192 -11.34 12.05 13.65
N TYR A 193 -11.91 10.96 13.12
CA TYR A 193 -11.24 10.06 12.19
C TYR A 193 -11.02 10.72 10.82
N HIS A 194 -12.00 11.49 10.32
CA HIS A 194 -11.84 12.28 9.10
C HIS A 194 -10.70 13.30 9.20
N GLN A 195 -10.41 13.81 10.41
CA GLN A 195 -9.32 14.76 10.65
C GLN A 195 -7.97 14.09 10.97
N LEU A 196 -7.88 12.76 10.92
CA LEU A 196 -6.68 12.02 11.33
C LEU A 196 -5.52 12.17 10.32
N LEU A 197 -5.84 12.21 9.02
CA LEU A 197 -4.91 12.13 7.89
C LEU A 197 -5.20 13.18 6.83
#